data_AF-A0A2D5YXS2-F1
#
_entry.id   AF-A0A2D5YXS2-F1
#
_cell.length_a   1.000
_cell.length_b   1.000
_cell.length_c   1.000
_cell.angle_alpha   90.00
_cell.angle_beta   90.00
_cell.angle_gamma   90.00
#
_symmetry.space_group_name_H-M   'P 1'
#
loop_
_entity.id
_entity.type
_entity.pdbx_description
1 polymer ?
#
loop_
_entity_poly.entity_id
_entity_poly.type
_entity_poly.pdbx_seq_one_letter_code
_entity_poly.pdbx_strand_id
1 'polypeptide(L)'
;MRFVAELSLHDMPNVAGDQRVLRARRGWQPIDVARLWRFRDLLWLLALRDIQVRYKQAALGAVWAVIQPLVLMIVFRTFLGRFTGRVDPVELFCVLVPWMFFAATVTAASNSLVGNAELLRKVYFPRLIAPLAAVGAPLLDFGIAFVVLFGLMGWFGTTFSWQLAMLPLLVGSTIVAALGGGILMASLTVTYRDFRFVVPFAVQLGFFLTPVIYPISMPA
;
A
#
# COMPACT_ATOMS: atom_id res chain seq x y z
N MET A 1 -15.57 -64.20 12.68
CA MET A 1 -15.08 -62.85 13.05
C MET A 1 -13.57 -62.66 12.92
N ARG A 2 -12.73 -63.69 12.72
CA ARG A 2 -11.27 -63.51 12.50
C ARG A 2 -10.83 -63.21 11.07
N PHE A 3 -11.70 -63.35 10.07
CA PHE A 3 -11.31 -63.27 8.65
C PHE A 3 -11.32 -61.84 8.06
N VAL A 4 -11.93 -60.86 8.75
CA VAL A 4 -12.00 -59.46 8.27
C VAL A 4 -10.84 -58.60 8.82
N ALA A 5 -10.13 -59.07 9.84
CA ALA A 5 -9.01 -58.33 10.45
C ALA A 5 -7.67 -58.49 9.71
N GLU A 6 -7.48 -59.56 8.92
CA GLU A 6 -6.24 -59.78 8.15
C GLU A 6 -6.26 -59.14 6.76
N LEU A 7 -7.43 -58.89 6.16
CA LEU A 7 -7.54 -58.40 4.79
C LEU A 7 -7.38 -56.87 4.64
N SER A 8 -7.10 -56.13 5.72
CA SER A 8 -7.07 -54.66 5.71
C SER A 8 -5.66 -54.05 5.82
N LEU A 9 -4.61 -54.86 5.97
CA LEU A 9 -3.23 -54.34 6.12
C LEU A 9 -2.32 -54.65 4.93
N HIS A 10 -2.72 -55.54 4.01
CA HIS A 10 -1.87 -55.93 2.87
C HIS A 10 -2.07 -55.07 1.61
N ASP A 11 -3.16 -54.32 1.52
CA ASP A 11 -3.57 -53.58 0.32
C ASP A 11 -3.57 -52.05 0.51
N MET A 12 -2.86 -51.55 1.52
CA MET A 12 -2.61 -50.11 1.59
C MET A 12 -1.60 -49.78 0.49
N PRO A 13 -1.98 -49.04 -0.58
CA PRO A 13 -1.03 -48.63 -1.59
C PRO A 13 0.14 -47.95 -0.89
N ASN A 14 1.36 -48.40 -1.20
CA ASN A 14 2.58 -47.84 -0.63
C ASN A 14 2.66 -46.36 -0.97
N VAL A 15 2.11 -45.51 -0.10
CA VAL A 15 2.20 -44.04 -0.18
C VAL A 15 3.58 -43.60 0.29
N ALA A 16 4.64 -44.28 -0.16
CA ALA A 16 6.01 -43.77 -0.16
C ALA A 16 6.20 -42.75 -1.29
N GLY A 17 5.18 -41.93 -1.54
CA GLY A 17 5.31 -40.72 -2.34
C GLY A 17 6.05 -39.71 -1.49
N ASP A 18 7.34 -39.52 -1.78
CA ASP A 18 8.19 -38.38 -1.43
C ASP A 18 7.55 -37.48 -0.37
N GLN A 19 7.63 -37.89 0.90
CA GLN A 19 7.19 -37.06 2.02
C GLN A 19 8.12 -35.86 2.07
N ARG A 20 7.78 -34.81 1.30
CA ARG A 20 8.44 -33.51 1.40
C ARG A 20 8.03 -32.92 2.72
N VAL A 21 8.75 -33.31 3.77
CA VAL A 21 8.71 -32.70 5.08
C VAL A 21 8.94 -31.21 4.86
N LEU A 22 7.89 -30.42 4.96
CA LEU A 22 7.93 -28.97 4.90
C LEU A 22 8.63 -28.48 6.17
N ARG A 23 9.96 -28.66 6.22
CA ARG A 23 10.79 -28.11 7.29
C ARG A 23 10.61 -26.60 7.27
N ALA A 24 10.23 -26.03 8.42
CA ALA A 24 10.23 -24.59 8.59
C ALA A 24 11.68 -24.08 8.41
N ARG A 25 12.00 -23.58 7.21
CA ARG A 25 13.29 -22.93 6.92
C ARG A 25 13.41 -21.68 7.78
N ARG A 26 14.19 -21.78 8.87
CA ARG A 26 14.63 -20.65 9.71
C ARG A 26 15.69 -19.84 8.96
N GLY A 27 15.51 -18.52 8.86
CA GLY A 27 16.51 -17.57 8.35
C GLY A 27 15.94 -16.42 7.51
N TRP A 28 16.80 -15.45 7.17
CA TRP A 28 16.52 -14.38 6.21
C TRP A 28 16.41 -15.00 4.82
N GLN A 29 15.19 -15.17 4.32
CA GLN A 29 14.96 -15.68 2.98
C GLN A 29 15.02 -14.52 1.98
N PRO A 30 15.85 -14.60 0.92
CA PRO A 30 15.80 -13.62 -0.14
C PRO A 30 14.41 -13.64 -0.79
N ILE A 31 13.95 -12.47 -1.24
CA ILE A 31 12.68 -12.34 -1.95
C ILE A 31 12.76 -13.21 -3.21
N ASP A 32 11.98 -14.30 -3.24
CA ASP A 32 11.93 -15.22 -4.37
C ASP A 32 11.05 -14.61 -5.49
N VAL A 33 11.66 -13.69 -6.24
CA VAL A 33 11.02 -12.92 -7.32
C VAL A 33 10.40 -13.81 -8.41
N ALA A 34 11.02 -14.97 -8.69
CA ALA A 34 10.51 -15.94 -9.65
C ALA A 34 9.19 -16.55 -9.17
N ARG A 35 9.09 -16.81 -7.86
CA ARG A 35 7.85 -17.29 -7.24
C ARG A 35 6.78 -16.22 -7.26
N LEU A 36 7.11 -14.96 -6.94
CA LEU A 36 6.19 -13.83 -7.06
C LEU A 36 5.62 -13.68 -8.48
N TRP A 37 6.47 -13.77 -9.50
CA TRP A 37 6.05 -13.68 -10.90
C TRP A 37 5.06 -14.79 -11.30
N ARG A 38 5.22 -16.00 -10.74
CA ARG A 38 4.31 -17.13 -10.98
C ARG A 38 2.90 -16.91 -10.42
N PHE A 39 2.74 -16.04 -9.41
CA PHE A 39 1.44 -15.69 -8.82
C PHE A 39 0.96 -14.29 -9.24
N ARG A 40 1.43 -13.75 -10.38
CA ARG A 40 0.99 -12.44 -10.88
C ARG A 40 -0.51 -12.35 -11.11
N ASP A 41 -1.15 -13.44 -11.53
CA ASP A 41 -2.60 -13.46 -11.76
C ASP A 41 -3.35 -13.30 -10.45
N LEU A 42 -2.88 -13.95 -9.37
CA LEU A 42 -3.44 -13.79 -8.04
C LEU A 42 -3.22 -12.37 -7.52
N LEU A 43 -2.00 -11.82 -7.68
CA LEU A 43 -1.70 -10.44 -7.31
C LEU A 43 -2.66 -9.47 -8.01
N TRP A 44 -2.83 -9.62 -9.32
CA TRP A 44 -3.72 -8.79 -10.12
C TRP A 44 -5.18 -8.93 -9.67
N LEU A 45 -5.65 -10.15 -9.42
CA LEU A 45 -7.00 -10.41 -8.92
C LEU A 45 -7.25 -9.77 -7.55
N LEU A 46 -6.30 -9.86 -6.61
CA LEU A 46 -6.43 -9.20 -5.30
C LEU A 46 -6.42 -7.69 -5.45
N ALA A 47 -5.50 -7.13 -6.25
CA ALA A 47 -5.41 -5.69 -6.47
C ALA A 47 -6.70 -5.15 -7.12
N LEU A 48 -7.21 -5.84 -8.15
CA LEU A 48 -8.49 -5.51 -8.78
C LEU A 48 -9.65 -5.61 -7.80
N ARG A 49 -9.69 -6.64 -6.96
CA ARG A 49 -10.73 -6.77 -5.93
C ARG A 49 -10.67 -5.60 -4.96
N ASP A 50 -9.48 -5.23 -4.48
CA ASP A 50 -9.32 -4.14 -3.53
C ASP A 50 -9.69 -2.78 -4.14
N ILE A 51 -9.36 -2.54 -5.41
CA ILE A 51 -9.85 -1.39 -6.19
C ILE A 51 -11.37 -1.44 -6.31
N GLN A 52 -11.94 -2.56 -6.73
CA GLN A 52 -13.38 -2.69 -6.87
C GLN A 52 -14.11 -2.47 -5.54
N VAL A 53 -13.61 -2.98 -4.42
CA VAL A 53 -14.21 -2.77 -3.10
C VAL A 53 -14.19 -1.28 -2.75
N ARG A 54 -13.05 -0.60 -2.95
CA ARG A 54 -12.90 0.84 -2.69
C ARG A 54 -13.85 1.70 -3.53
N TYR A 55 -14.02 1.37 -4.80
CA TYR A 55 -14.79 2.18 -5.75
C TYR A 55 -16.26 1.76 -5.91
N LYS A 56 -16.62 0.48 -5.65
CA LYS A 56 -18.02 0.00 -5.71
C LYS A 56 -18.81 0.33 -4.45
N GLN A 57 -18.17 0.38 -3.28
CA GLN A 57 -18.90 0.62 -2.03
C GLN A 57 -19.27 2.10 -1.79
N ALA A 58 -18.81 3.01 -2.64
CA ALA A 58 -19.22 4.41 -2.60
C ALA A 58 -19.65 4.85 -4.00
N ALA A 59 -20.91 5.29 -4.15
CA ALA A 59 -21.34 6.10 -5.29
C ALA A 59 -20.45 7.36 -5.49
N LEU A 60 -19.65 7.69 -4.47
CA LEU A 60 -18.67 8.77 -4.40
C LEU A 60 -17.20 8.30 -4.48
N GLY A 61 -16.87 7.03 -4.73
CA GLY A 61 -15.50 6.51 -4.54
C GLY A 61 -14.42 7.25 -5.33
N ALA A 62 -14.61 7.43 -6.64
CA ALA A 62 -13.67 8.19 -7.49
C ALA A 62 -13.67 9.69 -7.15
N VAL A 63 -14.85 10.23 -6.84
CA VAL A 63 -15.00 11.63 -6.42
C VAL A 63 -14.25 11.87 -5.11
N TRP A 64 -14.27 10.91 -4.18
CA TRP A 64 -13.65 11.00 -2.88
C TRP A 64 -12.12 11.03 -2.96
N ALA A 65 -11.53 10.22 -3.86
CA ALA A 65 -10.09 10.25 -4.15
C ALA A 65 -9.60 11.63 -4.62
N VAL A 66 -10.48 12.45 -5.22
CA VAL A 66 -10.19 13.83 -5.65
C VAL A 66 -10.54 14.85 -4.57
N ILE A 67 -11.69 14.71 -3.91
CA ILE A 67 -12.15 15.65 -2.88
C ILE A 67 -11.16 15.71 -1.72
N GLN A 68 -10.68 14.57 -1.23
CA GLN A 68 -9.82 14.54 -0.05
C GLN A 68 -8.54 15.38 -0.21
N PRO A 69 -7.70 15.19 -1.25
CA PRO A 69 -6.49 16.01 -1.42
C PRO A 69 -6.80 17.47 -1.72
N LEU A 70 -7.89 17.79 -2.44
CA LEU A 70 -8.28 19.17 -2.73
C LEU A 70 -8.72 19.93 -1.47
N VAL A 71 -9.55 19.31 -0.62
CA VAL A 71 -9.98 19.91 0.65
C VAL A 71 -8.78 20.15 1.54
N LEU A 72 -7.88 19.17 1.63
CA LEU A 72 -6.67 19.29 2.44
C LEU A 72 -5.76 20.42 1.92
N MET A 73 -5.55 20.52 0.60
CA MET A 73 -4.85 21.65 -0.02
C MET A 73 -5.50 23.00 0.33
N ILE A 74 -6.83 23.13 0.23
CA ILE A 74 -7.53 24.38 0.56
C ILE A 74 -7.33 24.76 2.04
N VAL A 75 -7.46 23.79 2.94
CA VAL A 75 -7.28 23.98 4.38
C VAL A 75 -5.85 24.41 4.70
N PHE A 76 -4.85 23.68 4.19
CA PHE A 76 -3.44 24.02 4.44
C PHE A 76 -3.06 25.36 3.80
N ARG A 77 -3.51 25.65 2.58
CA ARG A 77 -3.29 26.95 1.94
C ARG A 77 -3.88 28.10 2.77
N THR A 78 -5.11 27.95 3.27
CA THR A 78 -5.75 29.00 4.07
C THR A 78 -5.15 29.13 5.46
N PHE A 79 -4.64 28.05 6.04
CA PHE A 79 -3.95 28.09 7.32
C PHE A 79 -2.54 28.69 7.18
N LEU A 80 -1.67 28.11 6.34
CA LEU A 80 -0.30 28.59 6.14
C LEU A 80 -0.28 29.98 5.49
N GLY A 81 -1.22 30.29 4.59
CA GLY A 81 -1.31 31.60 3.94
C GLY A 81 -1.53 32.74 4.92
N ARG A 82 -2.14 32.47 6.10
CA ARG A 82 -2.25 33.46 7.18
C ARG A 82 -0.91 33.79 7.84
N PHE A 83 0.04 32.84 7.84
CA PHE A 83 1.34 33.01 8.50
C PHE A 83 2.47 33.40 7.54
N THR A 84 2.39 32.99 6.28
CA THR A 84 3.48 33.12 5.28
C THR A 84 3.17 34.11 4.15
N GLY A 85 1.96 34.68 4.12
CA GLY A 85 1.56 35.71 3.15
C GLY A 85 1.14 35.17 1.78
N ARG A 86 1.81 34.14 1.23
CA ARG A 86 1.40 33.42 0.01
C ARG A 86 1.88 31.97 0.00
N VAL A 87 0.96 31.05 -0.23
CA VAL A 87 1.23 29.63 -0.49
C VAL A 87 0.60 29.27 -1.83
N ASP A 88 1.44 28.78 -2.75
CA ASP A 88 0.97 28.36 -4.06
C ASP A 88 0.24 27.00 -3.96
N PRO A 89 -1.03 26.92 -4.42
CA PRO A 89 -1.82 25.70 -4.29
C PRO A 89 -1.17 24.49 -4.97
N VAL A 90 -0.54 24.71 -6.13
CA VAL A 90 0.10 23.66 -6.93
C VAL A 90 1.32 23.09 -6.19
N GLU A 91 2.17 23.94 -5.61
CA GLU A 91 3.33 23.50 -4.83
C GLU A 91 2.91 22.69 -3.61
N LEU A 92 1.89 23.18 -2.90
CA LEU A 92 1.34 22.49 -1.74
C LEU A 92 0.76 21.12 -2.14
N PHE A 93 0.05 21.05 -3.26
CA PHE A 93 -0.50 19.79 -3.77
C PHE A 93 0.60 18.78 -4.13
N CYS A 94 1.71 19.24 -4.71
CA CYS A 94 2.89 18.41 -5.02
C CYS A 94 3.52 17.76 -3.79
N VAL A 95 3.47 18.40 -2.62
CA VAL A 95 4.01 17.83 -1.37
C VAL A 95 2.99 16.92 -0.69
N LEU A 96 1.71 17.29 -0.73
CA LEU A 96 0.63 16.54 -0.06
C LEU A 96 0.34 15.18 -0.71
N VAL A 97 0.28 15.13 -2.04
CA VAL A 97 -0.15 13.93 -2.78
C VAL A 97 0.78 12.73 -2.56
N PRO A 98 2.12 12.86 -2.64
CA PRO A 98 3.05 11.78 -2.29
C PRO A 98 2.90 11.30 -0.86
N TRP A 99 2.72 12.22 0.09
CA TRP A 99 2.51 11.87 1.49
C TRP A 99 1.21 11.07 1.68
N MET A 100 0.12 11.51 1.07
CA MET A 100 -1.17 10.81 1.13
C MET A 100 -1.08 9.40 0.55
N PHE A 101 -0.38 9.25 -0.57
CA PHE A 101 -0.11 7.95 -1.17
C PHE A 101 0.72 7.05 -0.23
N PHE A 102 1.77 7.58 0.39
CA PHE A 102 2.58 6.86 1.37
C PHE A 102 1.72 6.39 2.56
N ALA A 103 0.96 7.30 3.17
CA ALA A 103 0.09 7.03 4.30
C ALA A 103 -0.96 5.95 3.99
N ALA A 104 -1.62 6.06 2.84
CA ALA A 104 -2.63 5.11 2.38
C ALA A 104 -2.02 3.74 2.09
N THR A 105 -0.87 3.70 1.43
CA THR A 105 -0.17 2.46 1.07
C THR A 105 0.33 1.71 2.30
N VAL A 106 1.00 2.40 3.23
CA VAL A 106 1.52 1.78 4.46
C VAL A 106 0.37 1.20 5.30
N THR A 107 -0.74 1.93 5.41
CA THR A 107 -1.92 1.49 6.17
C THR A 107 -2.67 0.34 5.49
N ALA A 108 -2.80 0.36 4.17
CA ALA A 108 -3.44 -0.73 3.41
C ALA A 108 -2.58 -2.01 3.43
N ALA A 109 -1.27 -1.86 3.18
CA ALA A 109 -0.32 -2.96 3.21
C ALA A 109 -0.23 -3.59 4.60
N SER A 110 -0.20 -2.80 5.68
CA SER A 110 -0.11 -3.32 7.05
C SER A 110 -1.30 -4.23 7.41
N ASN A 111 -2.50 -3.85 6.97
CA ASN A 111 -3.72 -4.60 7.22
C ASN A 111 -3.97 -5.76 6.25
N SER A 112 -3.29 -5.78 5.09
CA SER A 112 -3.53 -6.73 4.00
C SER A 112 -3.43 -8.19 4.40
N LEU A 113 -2.42 -8.56 5.21
CA LEU A 113 -2.18 -9.94 5.63
C LEU A 113 -3.29 -10.44 6.55
N VAL A 114 -3.78 -9.59 7.45
CA VAL A 114 -4.84 -9.97 8.37
C VAL A 114 -6.21 -9.93 7.70
N GLY A 115 -6.46 -8.95 6.83
CA GLY A 115 -7.69 -8.88 6.04
C GLY A 115 -7.86 -10.05 5.07
N ASN A 116 -6.76 -10.60 4.56
CA ASN A 116 -6.77 -11.77 3.67
C ASN A 116 -6.55 -13.11 4.40
N ALA A 117 -6.58 -13.15 5.74
CA ALA A 117 -6.24 -14.34 6.51
C ALA A 117 -7.04 -15.60 6.13
N GLU A 118 -8.33 -15.45 5.81
CA GLU A 118 -9.19 -16.54 5.33
C GLU A 118 -8.74 -17.08 3.96
N LEU A 119 -8.31 -16.21 3.05
CA LEU A 119 -7.77 -16.61 1.76
C LEU A 119 -6.44 -17.35 1.93
N LEU A 120 -5.54 -16.84 2.80
CA LEU A 120 -4.26 -17.49 3.12
C LEU A 120 -4.42 -18.90 3.72
N ARG A 121 -5.54 -19.16 4.40
CA ARG A 121 -5.87 -20.49 4.95
C ARG A 121 -6.35 -21.47 3.88
N LYS A 122 -7.04 -20.99 2.85
CA LYS A 122 -7.63 -21.82 1.78
C LYS A 122 -6.70 -22.04 0.59
N VAL A 123 -5.85 -21.06 0.28
CA VAL A 123 -4.95 -21.10 -0.87
C VAL A 123 -3.53 -20.75 -0.41
N TYR A 124 -2.58 -21.64 -0.67
CA TYR A 124 -1.17 -21.39 -0.36
C TYR A 124 -0.55 -20.45 -1.39
N PHE A 125 -0.10 -19.26 -0.95
CA PHE A 125 0.67 -18.33 -1.78
C PHE A 125 1.73 -17.56 -0.94
N PRO A 126 2.78 -17.01 -1.58
CA PRO A 126 3.79 -16.19 -0.91
C PRO A 126 3.17 -15.00 -0.16
N ARG A 127 3.51 -14.85 1.13
CA ARG A 127 2.93 -13.81 2.00
C ARG A 127 3.14 -12.38 1.50
N LEU A 128 4.21 -12.12 0.72
CA LEU A 128 4.47 -10.79 0.12
C LEU A 128 3.41 -10.35 -0.90
N ILE A 129 2.63 -11.26 -1.47
CA ILE A 129 1.64 -10.91 -2.50
C ILE A 129 0.51 -10.06 -1.91
N ALA A 130 0.09 -10.31 -0.68
CA ALA A 130 -1.01 -9.55 -0.07
C ALA A 130 -0.64 -8.07 0.16
N PRO A 131 0.52 -7.72 0.76
CA PRO A 131 0.96 -6.32 0.85
C PRO A 131 1.18 -5.64 -0.51
N LEU A 132 1.72 -6.38 -1.49
CA LEU A 132 1.93 -5.83 -2.84
C LEU A 132 0.60 -5.54 -3.57
N ALA A 133 -0.37 -6.44 -3.46
CA ALA A 133 -1.68 -6.25 -4.06
C ALA A 133 -2.43 -5.06 -3.44
N ALA A 134 -2.27 -4.86 -2.12
CA ALA A 134 -2.91 -3.76 -1.40
C ALA A 134 -2.44 -2.36 -1.85
N VAL A 135 -1.29 -2.25 -2.54
CA VAL A 135 -0.79 -0.99 -3.10
C VAL A 135 -1.58 -0.56 -4.34
N GLY A 136 -2.25 -1.48 -5.03
CA GLY A 136 -2.95 -1.20 -6.28
C GLY A 136 -4.01 -0.10 -6.16
N ALA A 137 -4.80 -0.10 -5.08
CA ALA A 137 -5.84 0.91 -4.88
C ALA A 137 -5.28 2.31 -4.56
N PRO A 138 -4.36 2.49 -3.57
CA PRO A 138 -3.67 3.76 -3.38
C PRO A 138 -2.90 4.25 -4.61
N LEU A 139 -2.32 3.35 -5.41
CA LEU A 139 -1.60 3.71 -6.63
C LEU A 139 -2.54 4.29 -7.70
N LEU A 140 -3.77 3.75 -7.80
CA LEU A 140 -4.79 4.33 -8.66
C LEU A 140 -5.20 5.73 -8.18
N ASP A 141 -5.44 5.88 -6.87
CA ASP A 141 -5.79 7.18 -6.26
C ASP A 141 -4.66 8.22 -6.52
N PHE A 142 -3.40 7.80 -6.43
CA PHE A 142 -2.22 8.61 -6.74
C PHE A 142 -2.15 9.00 -8.23
N GLY A 143 -2.47 8.09 -9.14
CA GLY A 143 -2.59 8.38 -10.57
C GLY A 143 -3.68 9.40 -10.88
N ILE A 144 -4.85 9.28 -10.25
CA ILE A 144 -5.94 10.26 -10.36
C ILE A 144 -5.49 11.62 -9.82
N ALA A 145 -4.79 11.64 -8.68
CA ALA A 145 -4.26 12.87 -8.11
C ALA A 145 -3.25 13.56 -9.05
N PHE A 146 -2.43 12.82 -9.81
CA PHE A 146 -1.59 13.43 -10.84
C PHE A 146 -2.38 14.09 -11.96
N VAL A 147 -3.47 13.48 -12.43
CA VAL A 147 -4.34 14.11 -13.43
C VAL A 147 -4.90 15.43 -12.90
N VAL A 148 -5.32 15.46 -11.63
CA VAL A 148 -5.78 16.69 -10.96
C VAL A 148 -4.66 17.72 -10.86
N LEU A 149 -3.43 17.30 -10.51
CA LEU A 149 -2.26 18.19 -10.44
C LEU A 149 -2.01 18.89 -11.78
N PHE A 150 -1.98 18.15 -12.90
CA PHE A 150 -1.80 18.75 -14.22
C PHE A 150 -2.96 19.69 -14.59
N GLY A 151 -4.20 19.36 -14.21
CA GLY A 151 -5.34 20.25 -14.36
C GLY A 151 -5.20 21.56 -13.57
N LEU A 152 -4.70 21.49 -12.33
CA LEU A 152 -4.42 22.66 -11.51
C LEU A 152 -3.28 23.52 -12.10
N MET A 153 -2.22 22.90 -12.62
CA MET A 153 -1.14 23.63 -13.31
C MET A 153 -1.67 24.44 -14.50
N GLY A 154 -2.56 23.84 -15.30
CA GLY A 154 -3.22 24.53 -16.42
C GLY A 154 -4.13 25.68 -15.96
N TRP A 155 -4.89 25.47 -14.88
CA TRP A 155 -5.80 26.48 -14.33
C TRP A 155 -5.08 27.69 -13.72
N PHE A 156 -4.01 27.46 -12.95
CA PHE A 156 -3.24 28.51 -12.28
C PHE A 156 -2.13 29.10 -13.16
N GLY A 157 -1.96 28.62 -14.40
CA GLY A 157 -0.94 29.12 -15.33
C GLY A 157 0.49 28.86 -14.87
N THR A 158 0.71 27.84 -14.04
CA THR A 158 2.05 27.51 -13.51
C THR A 158 2.92 26.96 -14.64
N THR A 159 4.06 27.60 -14.89
CA THR A 159 4.97 27.22 -15.97
C THR A 159 5.64 25.87 -15.70
N PHE A 160 5.78 25.06 -16.74
CA PHE A 160 6.58 23.83 -16.72
C PHE A 160 8.05 24.18 -16.45
N SER A 161 8.46 24.08 -15.18
CA SER A 161 9.85 24.25 -14.75
C SER A 161 10.65 22.96 -14.99
N TRP A 162 11.98 23.08 -15.09
CA TRP A 162 12.92 21.94 -15.11
C TRP A 162 12.70 20.97 -13.94
N GLN A 163 12.14 21.46 -12.83
CA GLN A 163 11.75 20.67 -11.67
C GLN A 163 10.80 19.51 -12.01
N LEU A 164 10.00 19.60 -13.08
CA LEU A 164 9.12 18.53 -13.51
C LEU A 164 9.89 17.29 -14.00
N ALA A 165 11.14 17.44 -14.44
CA ALA A 165 12.01 16.32 -14.76
C ALA A 165 12.38 15.47 -13.53
N MET A 166 12.26 16.03 -12.31
CA MET A 166 12.47 15.30 -11.05
C MET A 166 11.22 14.52 -10.62
N LEU A 167 10.08 14.73 -11.26
CA LEU A 167 8.81 14.10 -10.90
C LEU A 167 8.88 12.55 -10.96
N PRO A 168 9.45 11.90 -11.99
CA PRO A 168 9.60 10.45 -12.01
C PRO A 168 10.47 9.91 -10.88
N LEU A 169 11.53 10.64 -10.52
CA LEU A 169 12.42 10.28 -9.40
C LEU A 169 11.67 10.36 -8.07
N LEU A 170 10.88 11.42 -7.88
CA LEU A 170 10.03 11.60 -6.70
C LEU A 170 8.96 10.51 -6.60
N VAL A 171 8.28 10.20 -7.70
CA VAL A 171 7.29 9.10 -7.75
C VAL A 171 7.94 7.76 -7.40
N GLY A 172 9.07 7.46 -8.02
CA GLY A 172 9.80 6.22 -7.78
C GLY A 172 10.24 6.07 -6.33
N SER A 173 10.83 7.12 -5.74
CA SER A 173 11.26 7.11 -4.34
C SER A 173 10.08 6.96 -3.39
N THR A 174 8.95 7.62 -3.67
CA THR A 174 7.74 7.52 -2.85
C THR A 174 7.15 6.11 -2.90
N ILE A 175 7.08 5.47 -4.07
CA ILE A 175 6.62 4.09 -4.23
C ILE A 175 7.52 3.13 -3.45
N VAL A 176 8.83 3.26 -3.57
CA VAL A 176 9.79 2.40 -2.86
C VAL A 176 9.68 2.59 -1.34
N ALA A 177 9.60 3.84 -0.87
CA ALA A 177 9.45 4.14 0.55
C ALA A 177 8.13 3.60 1.11
N ALA A 178 7.02 3.78 0.39
CA ALA A 178 5.70 3.31 0.77
C ALA A 178 5.61 1.77 0.82
N LEU A 179 6.18 1.10 -0.19
CA LEU A 179 6.27 -0.36 -0.22
C LEU A 179 7.14 -0.90 0.90
N GLY A 180 8.33 -0.33 1.10
CA GLY A 180 9.24 -0.71 2.17
C GLY A 180 8.58 -0.57 3.55
N GLY A 181 8.04 0.61 3.85
CA GLY A 181 7.32 0.86 5.10
C GLY A 181 6.10 -0.05 5.26
N GLY A 182 5.30 -0.22 4.22
CA GLY A 182 4.10 -1.05 4.24
C GLY A 182 4.39 -2.53 4.50
N ILE A 183 5.42 -3.10 3.86
CA ILE A 183 5.83 -4.50 4.07
C ILE A 183 6.36 -4.70 5.50
N LEU A 184 7.17 -3.78 6.00
CA LEU A 184 7.67 -3.82 7.38
C LEU A 184 6.51 -3.80 8.39
N MET A 185 5.56 -2.88 8.21
CA MET A 185 4.40 -2.76 9.07
C MET A 185 3.46 -3.97 8.94
N ALA A 186 3.33 -4.56 7.76
CA ALA A 186 2.54 -5.78 7.55
C ALA A 186 3.14 -6.97 8.32
N SER A 187 4.47 -7.09 8.33
CA SER A 187 5.15 -8.12 9.13
C SER A 187 4.90 -7.93 10.63
N LEU A 188 4.99 -6.69 11.13
CA LEU A 188 4.73 -6.38 12.54
C LEU A 188 3.28 -6.63 12.93
N THR A 189 2.33 -6.29 12.06
CA THR A 189 0.89 -6.44 12.31
C THR A 189 0.45 -7.91 12.40
N VAL A 190 1.12 -8.81 11.67
CA VAL A 190 0.86 -10.25 11.77
C VAL A 190 1.37 -10.82 13.10
N THR A 191 2.52 -10.34 13.59
CA THR A 191 3.08 -10.76 14.88
C THR A 191 2.29 -10.17 16.05
N TYR A 192 1.93 -8.88 15.95
CA TYR A 192 1.28 -8.10 16.99
C TYR A 192 0.05 -7.40 16.42
N ARG A 193 -1.15 -7.86 16.83
CA ARG A 193 -2.42 -7.33 16.29
C ARG A 193 -2.66 -5.86 16.62
N ASP A 194 -2.06 -5.35 17.69
CA ASP A 194 -2.22 -3.95 18.14
C ASP A 194 -1.61 -2.95 17.16
N PHE A 195 -0.66 -3.40 16.33
CA PHE A 195 -0.04 -2.53 15.31
C PHE A 195 -1.05 -2.02 14.27
N ARG A 196 -2.24 -2.61 14.18
CA ARG A 196 -3.34 -2.06 13.36
C ARG A 196 -3.73 -0.64 13.75
N PHE A 197 -3.63 -0.30 15.04
CA PHE A 197 -3.91 1.04 15.55
C PHE A 197 -2.65 1.90 15.61
N VAL A 198 -1.49 1.29 15.88
CA VAL A 198 -0.19 1.98 15.92
C VAL A 198 0.19 2.52 14.55
N VAL A 199 -0.07 1.78 13.46
CA VAL A 199 0.33 2.20 12.10
C VAL A 199 -0.32 3.52 11.67
N PRO A 200 -1.65 3.69 11.71
CA PRO A 200 -2.28 4.96 11.40
C PRO A 200 -1.77 6.12 12.26
N PHE A 201 -1.54 5.86 13.56
CA PHE A 201 -1.02 6.86 14.48
C PHE A 201 0.43 7.25 14.15
N ALA A 202 1.30 6.28 13.87
CA ALA A 202 2.69 6.52 13.49
C ALA A 202 2.79 7.28 12.15
N VAL A 203 1.94 6.92 11.18
CA VAL A 203 1.82 7.68 9.93
C VAL A 203 1.36 9.10 10.23
N GLN A 204 0.33 9.29 11.05
CA GLN A 204 -0.13 10.63 11.43
C GLN A 204 0.98 11.45 12.10
N LEU A 205 1.75 10.88 13.03
CA LEU A 205 2.91 11.56 13.62
C LEU A 205 3.99 11.88 12.58
N GLY A 206 4.27 10.96 11.66
CA GLY A 206 5.22 11.18 10.58
C GLY A 206 4.88 12.38 9.69
N PHE A 207 3.59 12.67 9.50
CA PHE A 207 3.13 13.85 8.75
C PHE A 207 3.57 15.15 9.42
N PHE A 208 3.52 15.20 10.76
CA PHE A 208 3.96 16.36 11.54
C PHE A 208 5.48 16.42 11.70
N LEU A 209 6.18 15.28 11.66
CA LEU A 209 7.64 15.27 11.77
C LEU A 209 8.35 15.62 10.45
N THR A 210 7.67 15.44 9.32
CA THR A 210 8.23 15.75 8.00
C THR A 210 7.93 17.20 7.62
N PRO A 211 8.78 17.84 6.80
CA PRO A 211 8.56 19.20 6.31
C PRO A 211 7.47 19.23 5.22
N VAL A 212 6.33 18.61 5.49
CA VAL A 212 5.11 18.70 4.69
C VAL A 212 4.27 19.90 5.13
N ILE A 213 4.32 20.25 6.42
CA ILE A 213 3.51 21.31 7.04
C ILE A 213 4.26 22.64 7.12
N TYR A 214 5.60 22.62 7.13
CA TYR A 214 6.42 23.81 7.40
C TYR A 214 7.33 24.12 6.20
N PRO A 215 7.30 25.36 5.67
CA PRO A 215 8.32 25.81 4.74
C PRO A 215 9.69 25.83 5.44
N ILE A 216 10.70 25.26 4.81
CA ILE A 216 12.09 25.21 5.35
C ILE A 216 12.67 26.63 5.52
N SER A 217 12.03 27.63 4.92
CA SER A 217 12.40 29.05 4.98
C SER A 217 11.73 29.84 6.12
N MET A 218 11.02 29.22 7.06
CA MET A 218 10.59 29.93 8.27
C MET A 218 11.82 30.21 9.15
N PRO A 219 12.19 31.47 9.43
CA PRO A 219 13.11 31.75 10.53
C PRO A 219 12.44 31.27 11.82
N ALA A 220 13.19 30.48 12.59
CA ALA A 220 12.76 29.92 13.87
C ALA A 220 12.30 30.99 14.86
#